data_AF-A0A381YSG3-F1
#
_entry.id   AF-A0A381YSG3-F1
#
_cell.length_a   1.000
_cell.length_b   1.000
_cell.length_c   1.000
_cell.angle_alpha   90.00
_cell.angle_beta   90.00
_cell.angle_gamma   90.00
#
_symmetry.space_group_name_H-M   'P 1'
#
loop_
_entity.id
_entity.type
_entity.pdbx_description
1 polymer ?
#
loop_
_entity_poly.entity_id
_entity_poly.type
_entity_poly.pdbx_seq_one_letter_code
_entity_poly.pdbx_strand_id
1 'polypeptide(L)'
;MIQKENTNNKNKTGFTLLELVVAISLIGILLGGGFVRYSKVTRSAQKERNRANMVMIQKTFFQYFYRMHLNGNPHFPSTPQNTNTLMDTTWCKTVIDSNMALTTPNDLFANKKVPTNNMGIPFSYETFTEPDTIMGGTAYIIFIKDLDTDSPTNGEIYRFSI
;
A
#
# COMPACT_ATOMS: atom_id res chain seq x y z
N MET A 1 -79.20 -28.90 -14.04
CA MET A 1 -78.44 -27.71 -13.63
C MET A 1 -76.97 -28.12 -13.56
N ILE A 2 -76.12 -27.50 -14.36
CA ILE A 2 -74.69 -27.82 -14.53
C ILE A 2 -73.91 -27.24 -13.34
N GLN A 3 -72.96 -27.99 -12.76
CA GLN A 3 -71.89 -27.39 -11.96
C GLN A 3 -70.51 -27.88 -12.41
N LYS A 4 -69.60 -26.90 -12.45
CA LYS A 4 -68.28 -26.81 -13.08
C LYS A 4 -67.22 -27.67 -12.38
N GLU A 5 -66.25 -28.12 -13.17
CA GLU A 5 -64.96 -28.67 -12.74
C GLU A 5 -64.17 -27.73 -11.81
N ASN A 6 -63.34 -28.31 -10.95
CA ASN A 6 -62.19 -27.62 -10.38
C ASN A 6 -61.02 -28.61 -10.22
N THR A 7 -60.34 -28.91 -11.32
CA THR A 7 -59.09 -29.68 -11.34
C THR A 7 -57.92 -28.76 -10.99
N ASN A 8 -57.50 -28.83 -9.73
CA ASN A 8 -56.37 -28.06 -9.20
C ASN A 8 -55.04 -28.69 -9.66
N ASN A 9 -54.62 -28.38 -10.88
CA ASN A 9 -53.41 -28.94 -11.48
C ASN A 9 -52.17 -28.16 -10.99
N LYS A 10 -51.59 -28.60 -9.87
CA LYS A 10 -50.31 -28.07 -9.37
C LYS A 10 -49.17 -28.68 -10.19
N ASN A 11 -48.75 -28.00 -11.25
CA ASN A 11 -47.54 -28.34 -12.00
C ASN A 11 -46.31 -28.23 -11.09
N LYS A 12 -45.85 -29.35 -10.53
CA LYS A 12 -44.54 -29.46 -9.88
C LYS A 12 -43.50 -29.72 -10.96
N THR A 13 -42.92 -28.65 -11.52
CA THR A 13 -41.75 -28.74 -12.39
C THR A 13 -40.53 -29.13 -11.55
N GLY A 14 -40.13 -30.40 -11.62
CA GLY A 14 -38.85 -30.85 -11.07
C GLY A 14 -37.70 -30.48 -12.01
N PHE A 15 -36.57 -30.07 -11.44
CA PHE A 15 -35.34 -29.81 -12.20
C PHE A 15 -34.91 -31.05 -12.97
N THR A 16 -34.53 -30.89 -14.24
CA THR A 16 -34.05 -32.01 -15.07
C THR A 16 -32.53 -32.18 -14.92
N LEU A 17 -32.03 -33.41 -15.12
CA LEU A 17 -30.58 -33.67 -15.12
C LEU A 17 -29.83 -32.81 -16.14
N LEU A 18 -30.46 -32.54 -17.29
CA LEU A 18 -29.90 -31.68 -18.32
C LEU A 18 -29.69 -30.24 -17.80
N GLU A 19 -30.66 -29.72 -17.08
CA GLU A 19 -30.62 -28.38 -16.49
C GLU A 19 -29.50 -28.27 -15.43
N LEU A 20 -29.31 -29.32 -14.63
CA LEU A 20 -28.19 -29.41 -13.68
C LEU A 20 -26.83 -29.46 -14.38
N VAL A 21 -26.69 -30.27 -15.43
CA VAL A 21 -25.44 -30.41 -16.20
C VAL A 21 -25.06 -29.09 -16.88
N VAL A 22 -26.04 -28.41 -17.49
CA VAL A 22 -25.82 -27.09 -18.12
C VAL A 22 -25.39 -26.06 -17.07
N ALA A 23 -26.02 -26.04 -15.89
CA ALA A 23 -25.68 -25.11 -14.82
C ALA A 23 -24.23 -25.30 -14.32
N ILE A 24 -23.80 -26.54 -14.05
CA ILE A 24 -22.41 -26.81 -13.59
C ILE A 24 -21.38 -26.48 -14.66
N SER A 25 -21.68 -26.71 -15.95
CA SER A 25 -20.79 -26.36 -17.05
C SER A 25 -20.60 -24.85 -17.18
N LEU A 26 -21.69 -24.07 -17.05
CA LEU A 26 -21.61 -22.61 -17.08
C LEU A 26 -20.82 -22.05 -15.89
N ILE A 27 -21.02 -22.58 -14.68
CA ILE A 27 -20.24 -22.20 -13.50
C ILE A 27 -18.76 -22.54 -13.72
N GLY A 28 -18.43 -23.72 -14.26
CA GLY A 28 -17.05 -24.13 -14.56
C GLY A 28 -16.34 -23.19 -15.55
N ILE A 29 -17.01 -22.78 -16.62
CA ILE A 29 -16.47 -21.84 -17.62
C ILE A 29 -16.25 -20.45 -17.02
N LEU A 30 -17.22 -19.95 -16.24
CA LEU A 30 -17.14 -18.64 -15.57
C LEU A 30 -15.98 -18.58 -14.56
N LEU A 31 -15.85 -19.61 -13.73
CA LEU A 31 -14.77 -19.69 -12.73
C LEU A 31 -13.39 -19.84 -13.39
N GLY A 32 -13.29 -20.60 -14.49
CA GLY A 32 -12.02 -20.85 -15.18
C GLY A 32 -11.40 -19.62 -15.84
N GLY A 33 -12.21 -18.75 -16.46
CA GLY A 33 -11.70 -17.60 -17.22
C GLY A 33 -11.59 -16.29 -16.44
N GLY A 34 -12.57 -15.98 -15.59
CA GLY A 34 -12.69 -14.67 -14.93
C GLY A 34 -11.77 -14.48 -13.73
N PHE A 35 -11.64 -15.51 -12.89
CA PHE A 35 -10.95 -15.42 -11.60
C PHE A 35 -9.43 -15.24 -11.76
N VAL A 36 -8.82 -15.91 -12.74
CA VAL A 36 -7.36 -15.90 -12.96
C VAL A 36 -6.85 -14.54 -13.49
N ARG A 37 -7.66 -13.82 -14.28
CA ARG A 37 -7.26 -12.49 -14.79
C ARG A 37 -7.43 -11.40 -13.74
N TYR A 38 -8.51 -11.46 -12.95
CA TYR A 38 -8.79 -10.48 -11.90
C TYR A 38 -7.68 -10.45 -10.83
N SER A 39 -7.16 -11.60 -10.41
CA SER A 39 -6.09 -11.68 -9.40
C SER A 39 -4.76 -11.08 -9.86
N LYS A 40 -4.40 -11.21 -11.15
CA LYS A 40 -3.15 -10.64 -11.69
C LYS A 40 -3.20 -9.12 -11.82
N VAL A 41 -4.30 -8.58 -12.36
CA VAL A 41 -4.46 -7.13 -12.56
C VAL A 41 -4.51 -6.40 -11.22
N THR A 42 -5.28 -6.93 -10.26
CA THR A 42 -5.36 -6.36 -8.91
C THR A 42 -4.01 -6.36 -8.20
N ARG A 43 -3.27 -7.47 -8.26
CA ARG A 43 -1.92 -7.56 -7.66
C ARG A 43 -0.93 -6.58 -8.29
N SER A 44 -0.98 -6.39 -9.61
CA SER A 44 -0.17 -5.39 -10.30
C SER A 44 -0.52 -3.97 -9.86
N ALA A 45 -1.80 -3.62 -9.79
CA ALA A 45 -2.25 -2.32 -9.33
C ALA A 45 -1.84 -2.03 -7.87
N GLN A 46 -1.94 -3.04 -6.98
CA GLN A 46 -1.45 -2.94 -5.60
C GLN A 46 0.05 -2.69 -5.56
N LYS A 47 0.82 -3.38 -6.40
CA LYS A 47 2.27 -3.20 -6.50
C LYS A 47 2.64 -1.76 -6.87
N GLU A 48 2.04 -1.24 -7.94
CA GLU A 48 2.30 0.13 -8.40
C GLU A 48 1.86 1.18 -7.37
N ARG A 49 0.77 0.92 -6.64
CA ARG A 49 0.35 1.78 -5.53
C ARG A 49 1.40 1.83 -4.41
N ASN A 50 1.97 0.69 -4.02
CA ASN A 50 2.99 0.66 -2.98
C ASN A 50 4.25 1.40 -3.40
N ARG A 51 4.69 1.20 -4.65
CA ARG A 51 5.82 1.93 -5.24
C ARG A 51 5.57 3.43 -5.25
N ALA A 52 4.39 3.85 -5.68
CA ALA A 52 3.99 5.26 -5.65
C ALA A 52 4.00 5.83 -4.23
N ASN A 53 3.56 5.06 -3.23
CA ASN A 53 3.59 5.47 -1.82
C ASN A 53 5.04 5.63 -1.31
N MET A 54 5.94 4.68 -1.60
CA MET A 54 7.36 4.79 -1.23
C MET A 54 8.02 6.01 -1.88
N VAL A 55 7.76 6.25 -3.18
CA VAL A 55 8.25 7.44 -3.89
C VAL A 55 7.65 8.74 -3.33
N MET A 56 6.38 8.71 -2.90
CA MET A 56 5.75 9.87 -2.26
C MET A 56 6.44 10.20 -0.94
N ILE A 57 6.66 9.20 -0.07
CA ILE A 57 7.38 9.37 1.20
C ILE A 57 8.74 9.99 0.95
N GLN A 58 9.49 9.42 0.01
CA GLN A 58 10.78 9.91 -0.41
C GLN A 58 10.71 11.40 -0.79
N LYS A 59 9.87 11.78 -1.76
CA LYS A 59 9.76 13.16 -2.25
C LYS A 59 9.38 14.13 -1.13
N THR A 60 8.45 13.74 -0.26
CA THR A 60 8.04 14.55 0.89
C THR A 60 9.18 14.77 1.87
N PHE A 61 9.99 13.75 2.14
CA PHE A 61 11.16 13.88 3.02
C PHE A 61 12.23 14.78 2.40
N PHE A 62 12.42 14.76 1.08
CA PHE A 62 13.28 15.71 0.39
C PHE A 62 12.77 17.15 0.47
N GLN A 63 11.48 17.37 0.23
CA GLN A 63 10.89 18.70 0.38
C GLN A 63 11.07 19.25 1.80
N TYR A 64 10.90 18.38 2.81
CA TYR A 64 11.21 18.71 4.18
C TYR A 64 12.69 19.07 4.38
N PHE A 65 13.61 18.23 3.88
CA PHE A 65 15.05 18.48 3.97
C PHE A 65 15.43 19.83 3.37
N TYR A 66 14.94 20.17 2.17
CA TYR A 66 15.20 21.47 1.55
C TYR A 66 14.72 22.63 2.41
N ARG A 67 13.55 22.50 3.05
CA ARG A 67 13.05 23.51 3.98
C ARG A 67 13.96 23.66 5.21
N MET A 68 14.48 22.57 5.74
CA MET A 68 15.39 22.59 6.89
C MET A 68 16.79 23.11 6.50
N HIS A 69 17.25 22.80 5.29
CA HIS A 69 18.48 23.33 4.72
C HIS A 69 18.43 24.86 4.60
N LEU A 70 17.31 25.42 4.14
CA LEU A 70 17.10 26.88 4.10
C LEU A 70 17.10 27.52 5.50
N ASN A 71 16.70 26.76 6.53
CA ASN A 71 16.71 27.21 7.92
C ASN A 71 18.08 26.99 8.62
N GLY A 72 19.10 26.46 7.91
CA GLY A 72 20.46 26.29 8.43
C GLY A 72 20.70 25.01 9.24
N ASN A 73 19.74 24.09 9.32
CA ASN A 73 19.89 22.80 9.98
C ASN A 73 19.40 21.67 9.06
N PRO A 74 20.14 21.30 8.02
CA PRO A 74 19.71 20.28 7.07
C PRO A 74 19.65 18.89 7.72
N HIS A 75 18.45 18.33 7.85
CA HIS A 75 18.27 16.95 8.29
C HIS A 75 16.98 16.34 7.73
N PHE A 76 16.94 15.02 7.68
CA PHE A 76 15.73 14.25 7.45
C PHE A 76 15.02 13.94 8.77
N PRO A 77 13.79 13.39 8.73
CA PRO A 77 13.23 12.70 9.89
C PRO A 77 14.20 11.65 10.44
N SER A 78 14.32 11.51 11.76
CA SER A 78 15.21 10.52 12.35
C SER A 78 14.75 9.09 12.05
N THR A 79 15.66 8.14 11.84
CA THR A 79 15.34 6.72 11.70
C THR A 79 14.49 6.20 12.88
N PRO A 80 13.38 5.47 12.65
CA PRO A 80 12.62 4.80 13.70
C PRO A 80 13.50 3.83 14.50
N GLN A 81 13.36 3.85 15.83
CA GLN A 81 14.20 3.07 16.76
C GLN A 81 13.61 1.70 17.12
N ASN A 82 12.57 1.26 16.43
CA ASN A 82 12.01 -0.09 16.61
C ASN A 82 12.83 -1.14 15.84
N THR A 83 12.62 -2.43 16.14
CA THR A 83 13.43 -3.56 15.66
C THR A 83 13.62 -3.63 14.14
N ASN A 84 12.64 -3.15 13.37
CA ASN A 84 12.61 -3.26 11.91
C ASN A 84 12.61 -1.88 11.23
N THR A 85 12.95 -0.82 11.97
CA THR A 85 12.95 0.58 11.49
C THR A 85 11.65 0.99 10.79
N LEU A 86 10.53 0.39 11.19
CA LEU A 86 9.22 0.63 10.61
C LEU A 86 8.72 2.03 10.99
N MET A 87 8.13 2.76 10.06
CA MET A 87 7.44 4.03 10.33
C MET A 87 6.11 3.78 11.04
N ASP A 88 6.17 3.24 12.26
CA ASP A 88 5.00 2.90 13.06
C ASP A 88 4.22 4.14 13.51
N THR A 89 3.07 3.90 14.14
CA THR A 89 2.19 4.99 14.60
C THR A 89 2.82 5.89 15.64
N THR A 90 3.77 5.36 16.43
CA THR A 90 4.45 6.11 17.48
C THR A 90 5.43 7.07 16.82
N TRP A 91 6.33 6.56 16.00
CA TRP A 91 7.29 7.36 15.25
C TRP A 91 6.62 8.43 14.39
N CYS A 92 5.54 8.08 13.68
CA CYS A 92 4.81 9.03 12.83
C CYS A 92 4.19 10.22 13.59
N LYS A 93 4.01 10.10 14.91
CA LYS A 93 3.45 11.13 15.80
C LYS A 93 4.51 11.79 16.68
N THR A 94 5.73 11.27 16.70
CA THR A 94 6.84 11.89 17.42
C THR A 94 7.32 13.12 16.65
N VAL A 95 7.62 14.20 17.37
CA VAL A 95 8.19 15.42 16.79
C VAL A 95 9.56 15.09 16.19
N ILE A 96 9.81 15.57 14.96
CA ILE A 96 11.06 15.30 14.25
C ILE A 96 12.25 16.00 14.93
N ASP A 97 12.10 17.30 15.22
CA ASP A 97 13.09 18.09 15.96
C ASP A 97 12.38 19.04 16.92
N SER A 98 12.53 18.77 18.22
CA SER A 98 11.88 19.55 19.27
C SER A 98 12.41 20.99 19.37
N ASN A 99 13.55 21.31 18.75
CA ASN A 99 14.20 22.61 18.85
C ASN A 99 13.78 23.59 17.74
N MET A 100 13.29 23.10 16.60
CA MET A 100 12.97 23.94 15.43
C MET A 100 11.48 24.00 15.10
N ALA A 101 10.78 22.86 15.13
CA ALA A 101 9.36 22.83 14.84
C ALA A 101 8.72 21.56 15.44
N LEU A 102 7.57 21.72 16.09
CA LEU A 102 6.74 20.61 16.59
C LEU A 102 6.03 19.82 15.45
N THR A 103 6.69 19.71 14.29
CA THR A 103 6.22 18.96 13.12
C THR A 103 6.54 17.49 13.31
N THR A 104 5.55 16.63 13.13
CA THR A 104 5.75 15.17 13.12
C THR A 104 5.86 14.65 11.67
N PRO A 105 6.33 13.41 11.44
CA PRO A 105 6.33 12.84 10.09
C PRO A 105 4.96 12.83 9.42
N ASN A 106 3.88 12.59 10.17
CA ASN A 106 2.52 12.70 9.67
C ASN A 106 2.20 14.09 9.12
N ASP A 107 2.67 15.15 9.79
CA ASP A 107 2.38 16.52 9.40
C ASP A 107 2.97 16.93 8.05
N LEU A 108 3.94 16.17 7.54
CA LEU A 108 4.56 16.41 6.24
C LEU A 108 3.64 16.03 5.06
N PHE A 109 2.60 15.25 5.32
CA PHE A 109 1.65 14.79 4.31
C PHE A 109 0.33 15.53 4.40
N ALA A 110 -0.30 15.80 3.25
CA ALA A 110 -1.54 16.56 3.16
C ALA A 110 -2.69 15.94 3.98
N ASN A 111 -2.74 14.62 4.05
CA ASN A 111 -3.74 13.85 4.82
C ASN A 111 -3.34 13.60 6.28
N LYS A 112 -2.25 14.22 6.77
CA LYS A 112 -1.71 14.02 8.11
C LYS A 112 -1.40 12.55 8.43
N LYS A 113 -1.00 11.78 7.41
CA LYS A 113 -0.70 10.36 7.55
C LYS A 113 0.41 9.92 6.60
N VAL A 114 1.46 9.32 7.15
CA VAL A 114 2.48 8.64 6.34
C VAL A 114 1.84 7.48 5.55
N PRO A 115 2.02 7.42 4.21
CA PRO A 115 1.52 6.33 3.39
C PRO A 115 2.07 4.95 3.82
N THR A 116 1.26 3.92 3.67
CA THR A 116 1.59 2.52 3.98
C THR A 116 1.53 1.66 2.71
N ASN A 117 1.86 0.38 2.81
CA ASN A 117 1.58 -0.56 1.72
C ASN A 117 0.06 -0.80 1.55
N ASN A 118 -0.31 -1.62 0.57
CA ASN A 118 -1.69 -1.95 0.22
C ASN A 118 -2.45 -2.70 1.33
N MET A 119 -1.75 -3.28 2.30
CA MET A 119 -2.33 -3.97 3.47
C MET A 119 -2.41 -3.06 4.70
N GLY A 120 -1.97 -1.81 4.60
CA GLY A 120 -1.94 -0.88 5.74
C GLY A 120 -0.72 -1.02 6.63
N ILE A 121 0.27 -1.82 6.23
CA ILE A 121 1.51 -2.02 6.98
C ILE A 121 2.52 -0.91 6.62
N PRO A 122 3.17 -0.27 7.60
CA PRO A 122 4.14 0.77 7.36
C PRO A 122 5.40 0.22 6.67
N PHE A 123 6.06 1.07 5.88
CA PHE A 123 7.37 0.77 5.32
C PHE A 123 8.48 0.99 6.37
N SER A 124 9.60 0.29 6.20
CA SER A 124 10.86 0.55 6.90
C SER A 124 11.53 1.79 6.30
N TYR A 125 12.15 2.60 7.15
CA TYR A 125 12.83 3.84 6.78
C TYR A 125 14.15 3.98 7.54
N GLU A 126 15.22 4.31 6.85
CA GLU A 126 16.53 4.59 7.45
C GLU A 126 17.18 5.79 6.77
N THR A 127 17.93 6.58 7.53
CA THR A 127 18.75 7.67 7.00
C THR A 127 20.18 7.64 7.53
N PHE A 128 21.12 7.99 6.66
CA PHE A 128 22.56 8.02 6.94
C PHE A 128 23.21 9.22 6.26
N THR A 129 24.35 9.63 6.78
CA THR A 129 25.20 10.66 6.19
C THR A 129 26.56 10.08 5.86
N GLU A 130 27.04 10.35 4.65
CA GLU A 130 28.36 9.89 4.18
C GLU A 130 29.13 11.09 3.62
N PRO A 131 30.48 11.08 3.62
CA PRO A 131 31.25 12.10 2.92
C PRO A 131 30.96 12.07 1.41
N ASP A 132 30.65 13.22 0.81
CA ASP A 132 30.55 13.32 -0.65
C ASP A 132 31.95 13.43 -1.25
N THR A 133 32.39 12.35 -1.92
CA THR A 133 33.72 12.24 -2.53
C THR A 133 33.84 12.95 -3.87
N ILE A 134 32.74 13.44 -4.46
CA ILE A 134 32.71 14.05 -5.79
C ILE A 134 32.65 15.57 -5.67
N MET A 135 31.66 16.10 -4.96
CA MET A 135 31.45 17.55 -4.85
C MET A 135 32.10 18.16 -3.60
N GLY A 136 32.54 17.32 -2.66
CA GLY A 136 32.96 17.73 -1.33
C GLY A 136 31.77 18.07 -0.44
N GLY A 137 31.79 17.61 0.82
CA GLY A 137 30.70 17.86 1.78
C GLY A 137 30.11 16.58 2.36
N THR A 138 28.82 16.62 2.68
CA THR A 138 28.07 15.51 3.27
C THR A 138 26.92 15.12 2.36
N ALA A 139 26.93 13.88 1.89
CA ALA A 139 25.82 13.25 1.20
C ALA A 139 24.80 12.74 2.23
N TYR A 140 23.52 13.01 1.97
CA TYR A 140 22.42 12.54 2.81
C TYR A 140 21.64 11.46 2.09
N ILE A 141 21.57 10.28 2.70
CA ILE A 141 21.00 9.08 2.10
C ILE A 141 19.76 8.68 2.89
N ILE A 142 18.73 8.25 2.16
CA ILE A 142 17.56 7.58 2.73
C ILE A 142 17.30 6.24 2.04
N PHE A 143 16.83 5.28 2.83
CA PHE A 143 16.33 3.99 2.38
C PHE A 143 14.88 3.84 2.80
N ILE A 144 14.03 3.41 1.87
CA ILE A 144 12.66 3.00 2.16
C ILE A 144 12.50 1.57 1.67
N LYS A 145 12.00 0.68 2.53
CA LYS A 145 11.87 -0.75 2.22
C LYS A 145 10.52 -1.29 2.65
N ASP A 146 9.95 -2.14 1.81
CA ASP A 146 8.80 -2.96 2.19
C ASP A 146 9.29 -4.27 2.82
N LEU A 147 8.91 -4.51 4.08
CA LEU A 147 9.27 -5.71 4.84
C LEU A 147 8.11 -6.69 5.00
N ASP A 148 6.92 -6.34 4.50
CA ASP A 148 5.72 -7.16 4.62
C ASP A 148 5.79 -8.33 3.63
N THR A 149 5.84 -9.57 4.15
CA THR A 149 5.96 -10.78 3.33
C THR A 149 4.78 -11.01 2.40
N ASP A 150 3.62 -10.49 2.74
CA ASP A 150 2.38 -10.67 1.98
C ASP A 150 2.20 -9.55 0.92
N SER A 151 3.03 -8.51 0.98
CA SER A 151 3.00 -7.40 0.05
C SER A 151 3.55 -7.78 -1.34
N PRO A 152 2.94 -7.31 -2.44
CA PRO A 152 3.48 -7.48 -3.79
C PRO A 152 4.81 -6.73 -4.03
N THR A 153 5.21 -5.84 -3.11
CA THR A 153 6.50 -5.11 -3.13
C THR A 153 7.48 -5.58 -2.07
N ASN A 154 7.21 -6.69 -1.38
CA ASN A 154 8.11 -7.25 -0.36
C ASN A 154 9.57 -7.29 -0.84
N GLY A 155 10.47 -6.73 -0.04
CA GLY A 155 11.91 -6.69 -0.31
C GLY A 155 12.36 -5.63 -1.31
N GLU A 156 11.46 -4.90 -1.97
CA GLU A 156 11.84 -3.77 -2.81
C GLU A 156 12.42 -2.64 -1.95
N ILE A 157 13.56 -2.09 -2.38
CA ILE A 157 14.30 -1.03 -1.69
C ILE A 157 14.40 0.17 -2.61
N TYR A 158 14.11 1.33 -2.03
CA TYR A 158 14.21 2.62 -2.66
C TYR A 158 15.30 3.41 -1.95
N ARG A 159 16.49 3.45 -2.55
CA ARG A 159 17.64 4.22 -2.08
C ARG A 159 17.70 5.55 -2.81
N PHE A 160 17.91 6.62 -2.06
CA PHE A 160 18.13 7.94 -2.63
C PHE A 160 19.21 8.70 -1.86
N SER A 161 19.93 9.56 -2.58
CA SER A 161 21.03 10.37 -2.06
C SER A 161 20.95 11.76 -2.64
N ILE A 162 21.34 12.77 -1.86
CA ILE A 162 21.59 14.15 -2.27
C ILE A 162 22.90 14.64 -1.68
#